data_AF-A0A8T3SPV0-F1
#
_entry.id   AF-A0A8T3SPV0-F1
#
_cell.length_a   1.000
_cell.length_b   1.000
_cell.length_c   1.000
_cell.angle_alpha   90.00
_cell.angle_beta   90.00
_cell.angle_gamma   90.00
#
_symmetry.space_group_name_H-M   'P 1'
#
loop_
_entity.id
_entity.type
_entity.pdbx_description
1 polymer ?
#
loop_
_entity_poly.entity_id
_entity_poly.type
_entity_poly.pdbx_seq_one_letter_code
_entity_poly.pdbx_strand_id
1 'polypeptide(L)'
;MFFGQRDRAEWGDGQVYDPTTDQLMGPGSLTYVDVDGLPSSLQSLRERIFATISATESAVAPGQVFYAVRGYLRETVPRSEKARNFMALLAATKGISVRNQASDPLGRVGTAFEIVTGDARVRERIILDPTTGELMFEDRTLLSPIPSIDHDPPVVIGYTTYITWGHVSGVDATVDESAAGIRCA
;
A
#
# COMPACT_ATOMS: atom_id res chain seq x y z
N MET A 1 -5.37 11.42 14.32
CA MET A 1 -4.37 12.39 14.80
C MET A 1 -4.86 13.76 14.39
N PHE A 2 -4.84 14.76 15.26
CA PHE A 2 -5.17 16.14 14.89
C PHE A 2 -3.90 16.98 15.02
N PHE A 3 -3.60 17.78 14.00
CA PHE A 3 -2.39 18.60 13.92
C PHE A 3 -2.56 19.98 14.57
N GLY A 4 -3.80 20.43 14.81
CA GLY A 4 -4.07 21.72 15.44
C GLY A 4 -5.56 21.99 15.70
N GLN A 5 -5.87 23.21 16.14
CA GLN A 5 -7.26 23.60 16.38
C GLN A 5 -8.06 23.77 15.09
N ARG A 6 -7.43 24.24 14.00
CA ARG A 6 -8.09 24.35 12.69
C ARG A 6 -8.49 22.98 12.14
N ASP A 7 -7.56 22.03 12.16
CA ASP A 7 -7.82 20.63 11.75
C ASP A 7 -8.96 20.01 12.57
N ARG A 8 -8.95 20.20 13.90
CA ARG A 8 -10.05 19.72 14.75
C ARG A 8 -11.41 20.36 14.41
N ALA A 9 -11.45 21.65 14.07
CA ALA A 9 -12.67 22.34 13.69
C ALA A 9 -13.23 21.81 12.36
N GLU A 10 -12.37 21.63 11.34
CA GLU A 10 -12.80 21.08 10.05
C GLU A 10 -13.36 19.65 10.16
N TRP A 11 -12.81 18.82 11.05
CA TRP A 11 -13.38 17.49 11.32
C TRP A 11 -14.74 17.54 12.02
N GLY A 12 -15.01 18.58 12.82
CA GLY A 12 -16.29 18.78 13.50
C GLY A 12 -17.40 19.30 12.58
N ASP A 13 -17.03 20.10 11.57
CA ASP A 13 -17.96 20.75 10.64
C ASP A 13 -18.34 19.88 9.42
N GLY A 14 -17.80 18.66 9.36
CA GLY A 14 -17.89 17.78 8.20
C GLY A 14 -16.80 18.13 7.19
N GLN A 15 -16.10 17.11 6.69
CA GLN A 15 -15.01 17.33 5.73
C GLN A 15 -15.53 18.15 4.55
N VAL A 16 -14.80 19.22 4.18
CA VAL A 16 -14.98 19.87 2.88
C VAL A 16 -14.61 18.84 1.83
N TYR A 17 -15.61 18.08 1.42
CA TYR A 17 -15.50 17.11 0.35
C TYR A 17 -15.15 17.89 -0.90
N ASP A 18 -13.89 17.82 -1.32
CA ASP A 18 -13.51 18.21 -2.65
C ASP A 18 -13.86 17.03 -3.58
N PRO A 19 -14.90 17.15 -4.42
CA PRO A 19 -15.29 16.10 -5.35
C PRO A 19 -14.22 15.79 -6.40
N THR A 20 -13.17 16.62 -6.50
CA THR A 20 -12.01 16.37 -7.36
C THR A 20 -10.91 15.57 -6.67
N THR A 21 -11.01 15.35 -5.35
CA THR A 21 -10.10 14.47 -4.57
C THR A 21 -10.53 13.01 -4.60
N ASP A 22 -11.54 12.67 -5.40
CA ASP A 22 -11.68 11.29 -5.86
C ASP A 22 -10.51 11.03 -6.83
N GLN A 23 -9.34 10.73 -6.25
CA GLN A 23 -8.34 9.95 -6.96
C GLN A 23 -9.07 8.67 -7.32
N LEU A 24 -9.56 8.62 -8.58
CA LEU A 24 -9.88 7.41 -9.28
C LEU A 24 -8.64 6.52 -9.22
N MET A 25 -8.47 5.83 -8.09
CA MET A 25 -7.80 4.56 -7.99
C MET A 25 -8.62 3.70 -8.94
N GLY A 26 -8.17 3.61 -10.18
CA GLY A 26 -8.97 3.13 -11.30
C GLY A 26 -9.61 1.76 -11.02
N PRO A 27 -10.57 1.33 -11.86
CA PRO A 27 -11.18 0.01 -11.76
C PRO A 27 -10.07 -1.06 -11.75
N GLY A 28 -9.76 -1.59 -10.57
CA GLY A 28 -8.52 -2.33 -10.33
C GLY A 28 -7.91 -2.15 -8.93
N SER A 29 -8.46 -1.28 -8.06
CA SER A 29 -8.12 -1.32 -6.63
C SER A 29 -8.39 -2.73 -6.10
N LEU A 30 -7.33 -3.40 -5.66
CA LEU A 30 -7.27 -4.84 -5.44
C LEU A 30 -8.31 -5.33 -4.42
N THR A 31 -9.47 -5.81 -4.88
CA THR A 31 -10.39 -6.58 -4.06
C THR A 31 -9.93 -8.03 -4.06
N TYR A 32 -9.19 -8.45 -3.02
CA TYR A 32 -8.64 -9.79 -2.81
C TYR A 32 -7.77 -10.32 -3.99
N VAL A 33 -6.45 -10.30 -3.84
CA VAL A 33 -5.58 -11.00 -4.79
C VAL A 33 -5.16 -12.35 -4.24
N ASP A 34 -5.35 -13.39 -5.05
CA ASP A 34 -4.62 -14.63 -4.88
C ASP A 34 -3.12 -14.38 -5.14
N VAL A 35 -2.41 -14.09 -4.06
CA VAL A 35 -0.98 -13.77 -4.11
C VAL A 35 -0.12 -15.01 -4.31
N ASP A 36 -0.60 -16.18 -3.90
CA ASP A 36 0.07 -17.45 -4.19
C ASP A 36 0.06 -17.72 -5.70
N GLY A 37 -1.02 -17.35 -6.39
CA GLY A 37 -1.15 -17.37 -7.85
C GLY A 37 -0.28 -16.34 -8.62
N LEU A 38 0.43 -15.43 -7.94
CA LEU A 38 1.29 -14.48 -8.66
C LEU A 38 2.51 -15.17 -9.31
N PRO A 39 2.91 -14.75 -10.52
CA PRO A 39 4.11 -15.25 -11.17
C PRO A 39 5.39 -14.95 -10.37
N SER A 40 6.33 -15.90 -10.39
CA SER A 40 7.65 -15.75 -9.73
C SER A 40 8.73 -15.16 -10.64
N SER A 41 8.46 -14.88 -11.92
CA SER A 41 9.41 -14.20 -12.81
C SER A 41 9.12 -12.70 -12.84
N LEU A 42 10.16 -11.87 -12.95
CA LEU A 42 9.99 -10.41 -13.03
C LEU A 42 9.11 -9.99 -14.22
N GLN A 43 9.32 -10.60 -15.39
CA GLN A 43 8.58 -10.28 -16.61
C GLN A 43 7.09 -10.61 -16.46
N SER A 44 6.76 -11.82 -16.02
CA SER A 44 5.35 -12.23 -15.86
C SER A 44 4.67 -11.50 -14.70
N LEU A 45 5.42 -11.17 -13.62
CA LEU A 45 4.90 -10.34 -12.54
C LEU A 45 4.55 -8.94 -13.03
N ARG A 46 5.43 -8.33 -13.83
CA ARG A 46 5.18 -7.04 -14.48
C ARG A 46 3.94 -7.08 -15.35
N GLU A 47 3.83 -8.05 -16.24
CA GLU A 47 2.67 -8.26 -17.12
C GLU A 47 1.38 -8.40 -16.29
N ARG A 48 1.40 -9.18 -15.21
CA ARG A 48 0.24 -9.38 -14.32
C ARG A 48 -0.18 -8.09 -13.63
N ILE A 49 0.76 -7.34 -13.08
CA ILE A 49 0.50 -6.05 -12.42
C ILE A 49 -0.05 -5.07 -13.45
N PHE A 50 0.55 -5.00 -14.63
CA PHE A 50 0.15 -4.05 -15.66
C PHE A 50 -1.25 -4.38 -16.15
N ALA A 51 -1.57 -5.64 -16.41
CA ALA A 51 -2.92 -6.09 -16.76
C ALA A 51 -3.98 -5.79 -15.70
N THR A 52 -3.59 -5.68 -14.43
CA THR A 52 -4.50 -5.38 -13.31
C THR A 52 -4.80 -3.88 -13.20
N ILE A 53 -3.83 -3.03 -13.55
CA ILE A 53 -3.95 -1.58 -13.43
C ILE A 53 -4.44 -0.94 -14.76
N SER A 54 -4.12 -1.54 -15.90
CA SER A 54 -4.47 -1.00 -17.22
C SER A 54 -4.55 -2.11 -18.28
N ALA A 55 -5.40 -1.91 -19.29
CA ALA A 55 -5.43 -2.80 -20.46
C ALA A 55 -4.21 -2.65 -21.39
N THR A 56 -3.39 -1.61 -21.22
CA THR A 56 -2.22 -1.33 -22.09
C THR A 56 -0.99 -0.87 -21.29
N GLU A 57 0.17 -1.50 -21.54
CA GLU A 57 1.43 -1.26 -20.81
C GLU A 57 1.99 0.16 -20.99
N SER A 58 1.71 0.80 -22.12
CA SER A 58 2.35 2.07 -22.53
C SER A 58 1.88 3.30 -21.74
N ALA A 59 0.89 3.16 -20.86
CA ALA A 59 0.26 4.27 -20.14
C ALA A 59 0.23 4.11 -18.61
N VAL A 60 0.93 3.10 -18.04
CA VAL A 60 0.90 2.87 -16.59
C VAL A 60 1.71 3.94 -15.86
N ALA A 61 1.03 4.73 -15.02
CA ALA A 61 1.67 5.75 -14.22
C ALA A 61 2.55 5.13 -13.12
N PRO A 62 3.69 5.73 -12.74
CA PRO A 62 4.55 5.20 -11.67
C PRO A 62 3.81 5.03 -10.33
N GLY A 63 2.89 5.94 -10.03
CA GLY A 63 2.03 5.87 -8.84
C GLY A 63 1.20 4.59 -8.80
N GLN A 64 0.64 4.20 -9.95
CA GLN A 64 -0.14 2.98 -10.06
C GLN A 64 0.68 1.73 -9.76
N VAL A 65 1.91 1.64 -10.29
CA VAL A 65 2.83 0.53 -9.97
C VAL A 65 3.15 0.52 -8.48
N PHE A 66 3.51 1.68 -7.91
CA PHE A 66 3.83 1.80 -6.48
C PHE A 66 2.67 1.34 -5.60
N TYR A 67 1.44 1.80 -5.85
CA TYR A 67 0.27 1.42 -5.05
C TYR A 67 -0.12 -0.05 -5.23
N ALA A 68 -0.02 -0.61 -6.43
CA ALA A 68 -0.29 -2.02 -6.65
C ALA A 68 0.70 -2.89 -5.87
N VAL A 69 2.01 -2.64 -6.02
CA VAL A 69 3.05 -3.38 -5.29
C VAL A 69 2.89 -3.21 -3.78
N ARG A 70 2.65 -1.99 -3.30
CA ARG A 70 2.35 -1.74 -1.88
C ARG A 70 1.14 -2.53 -1.40
N GLY A 71 0.05 -2.58 -2.18
CA GLY A 71 -1.13 -3.39 -1.88
C GLY A 71 -0.77 -4.87 -1.72
N TYR A 72 -0.03 -5.43 -2.68
CA TYR A 72 0.46 -6.81 -2.60
C TYR A 72 1.28 -7.10 -1.33
N LEU A 73 2.18 -6.18 -0.99
CA LEU A 73 3.06 -6.29 0.18
C LEU A 73 2.34 -6.10 1.53
N ARG A 74 1.12 -5.55 1.52
CA ARG A 74 0.28 -5.44 2.71
C ARG A 74 -0.52 -6.71 2.96
N GLU A 75 -1.04 -7.30 1.89
CA GLU A 75 -1.86 -8.52 1.97
C GLU A 75 -1.01 -9.78 2.13
N THR A 76 0.29 -9.70 1.83
CA THR A 76 1.21 -10.82 1.96
C THR A 76 2.59 -10.39 2.39
N VAL A 77 3.34 -11.33 2.93
CA VAL A 77 4.79 -11.31 2.76
C VAL A 77 5.11 -12.32 1.69
N PRO A 78 5.56 -11.81 0.53
CA PRO A 78 5.97 -12.67 -0.55
C PRO A 78 7.12 -13.56 -0.07
N ARG A 79 7.17 -14.81 -0.57
CA ARG A 79 8.41 -15.60 -0.49
C ARG A 79 9.56 -14.78 -1.10
N SER A 80 10.78 -14.99 -0.61
CA SER A 80 11.96 -14.16 -0.94
C SER A 80 12.17 -13.90 -2.43
N GLU A 81 11.84 -14.85 -3.31
CA GLU A 81 11.94 -14.68 -4.77
C GLU A 81 10.92 -13.67 -5.33
N LYS A 82 9.65 -13.77 -4.96
CA LYS A 82 8.61 -12.80 -5.35
C LYS A 82 8.91 -11.41 -4.80
N ALA A 83 9.39 -11.35 -3.57
CA ALA A 83 9.75 -10.11 -2.90
C ALA A 83 10.90 -9.38 -3.62
N ARG A 84 11.92 -10.12 -4.09
CA ARG A 84 12.99 -9.58 -4.94
C ARG A 84 12.46 -9.00 -6.25
N ASN A 85 11.50 -9.66 -6.89
CA ASN A 85 10.92 -9.14 -8.14
C ASN A 85 10.08 -7.88 -7.92
N PHE A 86 9.34 -7.78 -6.81
CA PHE A 86 8.66 -6.54 -6.45
C PHE A 86 9.67 -5.39 -6.23
N MET A 87 10.75 -5.63 -5.48
CA MET A 87 11.83 -4.65 -5.30
C MET A 87 12.46 -4.24 -6.63
N ALA A 88 12.75 -5.21 -7.52
CA ALA A 88 13.31 -4.95 -8.84
C ALA A 88 12.35 -4.14 -9.72
N LEU A 89 11.06 -4.44 -9.69
CA LEU A 89 10.04 -3.70 -10.43
C LEU A 89 9.94 -2.26 -9.95
N LEU A 90 9.92 -2.03 -8.63
CA LEU A 90 9.92 -0.68 -8.06
C LEU A 90 11.18 0.09 -8.47
N ALA A 91 12.35 -0.54 -8.38
CA ALA A 91 13.63 0.07 -8.77
C ALA A 91 13.71 0.40 -10.27
N ALA A 92 13.09 -0.42 -11.13
CA ALA A 92 13.06 -0.21 -12.56
C ALA A 92 12.00 0.82 -13.02
N THR A 93 11.07 1.21 -12.15
CA THR A 93 9.98 2.12 -12.49
C THR A 93 10.43 3.57 -12.39
N LYS A 94 10.55 4.25 -13.53
CA LYS A 94 10.89 5.68 -13.61
C LYS A 94 9.90 6.51 -12.78
N GLY A 95 10.41 7.34 -11.86
CA GLY A 95 9.59 8.16 -10.97
C GLY A 95 9.47 7.61 -9.55
N ILE A 96 9.92 6.37 -9.31
CA ILE A 96 10.14 5.82 -7.98
C ILE A 96 11.63 5.98 -7.65
N SER A 97 11.95 6.59 -6.51
CA SER A 97 13.33 6.69 -6.01
C SER A 97 13.65 5.51 -5.10
N VAL A 98 14.92 5.11 -5.05
CA VAL A 98 15.40 3.98 -4.24
C VAL A 98 16.53 4.43 -3.33
N ARG A 99 16.51 3.99 -2.07
CA ARG A 99 17.60 4.16 -1.12
C ARG A 99 17.86 2.84 -0.37
N ASN A 100 18.99 2.20 -0.67
CA ASN A 100 19.34 0.87 -0.13
C ASN A 100 19.65 0.83 1.37
N GLN A 101 19.79 2.00 2.01
CA GLN A 101 20.06 2.13 3.44
C GLN A 101 19.12 3.18 4.02
N ALA A 102 17.96 2.74 4.47
CA ALA A 102 16.99 3.55 5.19
C ALA A 102 16.56 2.82 6.47
N SER A 103 16.50 3.56 7.57
CA SER A 103 16.00 3.03 8.84
C SER A 103 14.52 3.33 9.01
N ASP A 104 13.78 2.35 9.52
CA ASP A 104 12.44 2.57 10.04
C ASP A 104 12.46 3.19 11.46
N PRO A 105 11.31 3.55 12.05
CA PRO A 105 11.26 4.09 13.41
C PRO A 105 11.74 3.12 14.51
N LEU A 106 11.86 1.82 14.22
CA LEU A 106 12.41 0.81 15.14
C LEU A 106 13.94 0.66 14.99
N GLY A 107 14.58 1.43 14.11
CA GLY A 107 16.02 1.39 13.84
C GLY A 107 16.45 0.24 12.94
N ARG A 108 15.50 -0.56 12.40
CA ARG A 108 15.80 -1.63 11.45
C ARG A 108 16.16 -1.02 10.10
N VAL A 109 17.22 -1.52 9.47
CA VAL A 109 17.70 -1.01 8.17
C VAL A 109 17.11 -1.82 7.03
N GLY A 110 16.58 -1.14 6.02
CA GLY A 110 16.16 -1.75 4.78
C GLY A 110 16.26 -0.85 3.56
N THR A 111 15.61 -1.26 2.48
CA THR A 111 15.56 -0.54 1.20
C THR A 111 14.30 0.30 1.15
N ALA A 112 14.45 1.63 1.09
CA ALA A 112 13.33 2.53 0.90
C ALA A 112 13.02 2.73 -0.59
N PHE A 113 11.73 2.74 -0.90
CA PHE A 113 11.18 3.16 -2.18
C PHE A 113 10.24 4.34 -1.94
N GLU A 114 10.41 5.43 -2.68
CA GLU A 114 9.61 6.64 -2.50
C GLU A 114 9.03 7.12 -3.83
N ILE A 115 7.82 7.67 -3.78
CA ILE A 115 7.19 8.34 -4.91
C ILE A 115 6.53 9.64 -4.43
N VAL A 116 6.47 10.64 -5.30
CA VAL A 116 5.72 11.86 -5.03
C VAL A 116 4.47 11.88 -5.92
N THR A 117 3.31 12.05 -5.31
CA THR A 117 1.98 12.05 -5.94
C THR A 117 1.20 13.33 -5.64
N GLY A 118 0.07 13.51 -6.33
CA GLY A 118 -0.85 14.64 -6.13
C GLY A 118 -0.20 16.00 -6.39
N ASP A 119 0.27 16.25 -7.61
CA ASP A 119 0.95 17.49 -8.00
C ASP A 119 2.11 17.88 -7.08
N ALA A 120 2.97 16.90 -6.80
CA ALA A 120 4.13 17.04 -5.94
C ALA A 120 3.83 17.34 -4.45
N ARG A 121 2.60 17.14 -3.98
CA ARG A 121 2.19 17.48 -2.61
C ARG A 121 2.43 16.38 -1.59
N VAL A 122 2.45 15.11 -1.99
CA VAL A 122 2.55 13.98 -1.05
C VAL A 122 3.70 13.07 -1.46
N ARG A 123 4.65 12.85 -0.55
CA ARG A 123 5.63 11.77 -0.67
C ARG A 123 5.09 10.54 0.03
N GLU A 124 4.98 9.45 -0.69
CA GLU A 124 4.75 8.13 -0.13
C GLU A 124 6.06 7.36 -0.08
N ARG A 125 6.29 6.64 1.01
CA ARG A 125 7.48 5.84 1.22
C ARG A 125 7.09 4.49 1.78
N ILE A 126 7.77 3.45 1.30
CA ILE A 126 7.80 2.13 1.92
C ILE A 126 9.25 1.74 2.21
N ILE A 127 9.50 0.99 3.28
CA ILE A 127 10.80 0.39 3.61
C ILE A 127 10.60 -1.12 3.64
N LEU A 128 11.41 -1.83 2.85
CA LEU A 128 11.39 -3.27 2.74
C LEU A 128 12.67 -3.87 3.33
N ASP A 129 12.55 -5.03 3.97
CA ASP A 129 13.71 -5.82 4.38
C ASP A 129 14.44 -6.29 3.11
N PRO A 130 15.75 -6.04 2.97
CA PRO A 130 16.47 -6.31 1.73
C PRO A 130 16.69 -7.82 1.48
N THR A 131 16.54 -8.64 2.52
CA THR A 131 16.75 -10.09 2.48
C THR A 131 15.43 -10.83 2.23
N THR A 132 14.40 -10.50 2.99
CA THR A 132 13.09 -11.16 2.96
C THR A 132 12.11 -10.46 2.02
N GLY A 133 12.30 -9.14 1.80
CA GLY A 133 11.37 -8.27 1.09
C GLY A 133 10.08 -7.98 1.87
N GLU A 134 10.09 -8.25 3.18
CA GLU A 134 9.00 -7.90 4.10
C GLU A 134 8.80 -6.40 4.17
N LEU A 135 7.54 -5.96 4.14
CA LEU A 135 7.18 -4.56 4.38
C LEU A 135 7.39 -4.23 5.86
N MET A 136 8.37 -3.38 6.14
CA MET A 136 8.75 -2.99 7.51
C MET A 136 8.04 -1.70 7.95
N PHE A 137 7.90 -0.76 7.02
CA PHE A 137 7.39 0.57 7.31
C PHE A 137 6.79 1.21 6.06
N GLU A 138 5.81 2.07 6.28
CA GLU A 138 5.30 2.97 5.26
C GLU A 138 4.90 4.31 5.89
N ASP A 139 5.07 5.39 5.14
CA ASP A 139 4.52 6.70 5.53
C ASP A 139 4.02 7.52 4.35
N ARG A 140 3.25 8.53 4.71
CA ARG A 140 2.80 9.61 3.83
C ARG A 140 3.27 10.91 4.44
N THR A 141 4.14 11.62 3.73
CA THR A 141 4.61 12.94 4.11
C THR A 141 3.97 13.98 3.21
N LEU A 142 3.31 14.97 3.80
CA LEU A 142 2.88 16.16 3.09
C LEU A 142 4.11 17.06 2.85
N LEU A 143 4.33 17.46 1.60
CA LEU A 143 5.45 18.30 1.16
C LEU A 143 5.07 19.77 0.93
N SER A 144 3.77 20.05 0.79
CA SER A 144 3.25 21.40 0.52
C SER A 144 2.05 21.69 1.42
N PRO A 145 1.82 22.93 1.87
CA PRO A 145 0.73 23.23 2.79
C PRO A 145 -0.61 22.91 2.14
N ILE A 146 -1.55 22.37 2.92
CA ILE A 146 -2.96 22.24 2.52
C ILE A 146 -3.83 22.85 3.61
N PRO A 147 -4.97 23.49 3.26
CA PRO A 147 -5.81 24.19 4.24
C PRO A 147 -6.23 23.32 5.43
N SER A 148 -6.50 22.04 5.15
CA SER A 148 -7.01 21.08 6.12
C SER A 148 -5.99 20.51 7.11
N ILE A 149 -4.70 20.81 6.94
CA ILE A 149 -3.66 20.35 7.87
C ILE A 149 -2.96 21.56 8.49
N ASP A 150 -3.08 21.67 9.80
CA ASP A 150 -2.54 22.79 10.57
C ASP A 150 -1.10 22.52 11.04
N HIS A 151 -0.21 22.33 10.06
CA HIS A 151 1.21 22.10 10.31
C HIS A 151 2.05 22.49 9.08
N ASP A 152 3.23 23.06 9.32
CA ASP A 152 4.17 23.37 8.24
C ASP A 152 4.79 22.08 7.65
N PRO A 153 4.82 21.93 6.32
CA PRO A 153 5.56 20.84 5.66
C PRO A 153 7.09 21.00 5.76
N PRO A 154 7.88 19.91 5.67
CA PRO A 154 7.42 18.53 5.50
C PRO A 154 6.88 17.94 6.80
N VAL A 155 5.67 17.34 6.74
CA VAL A 155 5.01 16.73 7.91
C VAL A 155 4.48 15.34 7.58
N VAL A 156 4.71 14.36 8.45
CA VAL A 156 4.15 13.01 8.30
C VAL A 156 2.68 13.04 8.70
N ILE A 157 1.80 12.71 7.74
CA ILE A 157 0.35 12.76 7.88
C ILE A 157 -0.27 11.37 8.12
N GLY A 158 0.53 10.31 7.99
CA GLY A 158 0.15 8.95 8.33
C GLY A 158 1.33 8.01 8.16
N TYR A 159 1.40 6.98 9.00
CA TYR A 159 2.43 5.95 8.91
C TYR A 159 1.93 4.63 9.50
N THR A 160 2.55 3.54 9.07
CA THR A 160 2.37 2.20 9.63
C THR A 160 3.75 1.59 9.84
N THR A 161 4.00 1.04 11.02
CA THR A 161 5.22 0.25 11.31
C THR A 161 4.81 -1.20 11.53
N TYR A 162 5.36 -2.11 10.73
CA TYR A 162 5.04 -3.53 10.77
C TYR A 162 6.06 -4.24 11.67
N ILE A 163 5.59 -4.74 12.81
CA ILE A 163 6.44 -5.39 13.82
C ILE A 163 6.63 -6.87 13.48
N THR A 164 5.53 -7.55 13.18
CA THR A 164 5.49 -8.95 12.76
C THR A 164 4.40 -9.11 11.72
N TRP A 165 4.54 -10.12 10.88
CA TRP A 165 3.52 -10.54 9.95
C TRP A 165 3.21 -12.02 10.16
N GLY A 166 2.05 -12.46 9.68
CA GLY A 166 1.70 -13.86 9.62
C GLY A 166 0.43 -14.06 8.80
N HIS A 167 0.38 -15.16 8.04
CA HIS A 167 -0.84 -15.61 7.39
C HIS A 167 -1.59 -16.56 8.31
N VAL A 168 -2.87 -16.27 8.57
CA VAL A 168 -3.75 -17.19 9.31
C VAL A 168 -4.64 -17.90 8.31
N SER A 169 -4.44 -19.21 8.14
CA SER A 169 -5.39 -20.03 7.41
C SER A 169 -6.64 -20.24 8.27
N GLY A 170 -7.78 -19.69 7.84
CA GLY A 170 -9.07 -20.08 8.39
C GLY A 170 -9.44 -21.47 7.90
N VAL A 171 -9.88 -22.34 8.79
CA VAL A 171 -10.70 -23.49 8.40
C VAL A 171 -12.15 -23.03 8.44
N ASP A 172 -12.91 -23.33 7.39
CA ASP A 172 -14.36 -23.12 7.41
C ASP A 172 -14.93 -23.89 8.60
N ALA A 173 -15.70 -23.20 9.45
CA ALA A 173 -16.47 -23.88 10.48
C ALA A 173 -17.56 -24.69 9.77
N THR A 174 -17.37 -26.00 9.66
CA THR A 174 -18.45 -26.90 9.25
C THR A 174 -19.52 -26.86 10.33
N VAL A 175 -20.62 -26.16 10.06
CA VAL A 175 -21.84 -26.31 10.85
C VAL A 175 -22.37 -27.71 10.54
N ASP A 176 -22.34 -28.59 11.53
CA ASP A 176 -22.96 -29.89 11.44
C ASP A 176 -24.49 -29.72 11.44
N GLU A 177 -25.09 -29.66 10.24
CA GLU A 177 -26.54 -29.58 10.06
C GLU A 177 -27.29 -30.81 10.58
N SER A 178 -26.60 -31.90 10.95
CA SER A 178 -27.24 -33.10 11.50
C SER A 178 -27.77 -32.92 12.94
N ALA A 179 -27.46 -31.79 13.60
CA ALA A 179 -28.00 -31.45 14.92
C ALA A 179 -29.32 -30.63 14.88
N ALA A 180 -29.75 -30.15 13.71
CA ALA A 180 -30.97 -29.33 13.59
C ALA A 180 -32.24 -30.18 13.45
N GLY A 181 -32.48 -31.05 14.45
CA GLY A 181 -33.77 -31.72 14.64
C GLY A 181 -34.84 -30.79 15.21
N ILE A 182 -35.14 -29.66 14.56
CA ILE A 182 -36.30 -28.83 14.91
C ILE A 182 -37.41 -29.13 13.89
N ARG A 183 -38.28 -30.07 14.26
CA ARG A 183 -39.59 -30.21 13.59
C ARG A 183 -40.51 -29.14 14.18
N CYS A 184 -40.86 -28.14 13.38
CA CYS A 184 -42.02 -27.31 13.68
C CYS A 184 -43.29 -28.16 13.50
N ALA A 185 -44.09 -28.24 14.56
CA ALA A 185 -45.46 -28.78 14.55
C ALA A 185 -46.46 -27.65 14.33
#